data_AF-A0A963RLW6-F1
#
_entry.id   AF-A0A963RLW6-F1
#
_cell.length_a   1.000
_cell.length_b   1.000
_cell.length_c   1.000
_cell.angle_alpha   90.00
_cell.angle_beta   90.00
_cell.angle_gamma   90.00
#
_symmetry.space_group_name_H-M   'P 1'
#
loop_
_entity.id
_entity.type
_entity.pdbx_description
1 polymer ?
#
loop_
_entity_poly.entity_id
_entity_poly.type
_entity_poly.pdbx_seq_one_letter_code
_entity_poly.pdbx_strand_id
1 'polypeptide(L)'
;KRDSKAGISFLAVHDGSCFDPIQVVVPASLANYQDQVLKLSTGCAVAVTGELVPFQGQGQRVEIQASSETMPGWVEDPETKNIAKKRHSFEYL
;
A
#
# COMPACT_ATOMS: atom_id res chain seq x y z
N LYS A 1 -0.04 5.10 -0.97
CA LYS A 1 -1.35 4.99 -0.29
C LYS A 1 -2.24 6.14 -0.73
N ARG A 2 -3.54 5.90 -0.92
CA ARG A 2 -4.57 6.94 -1.08
C ARG A 2 -5.74 6.62 -0.16
N ASP A 3 -6.21 7.60 0.59
CA ASP A 3 -7.34 7.44 1.50
C ASP A 3 -8.60 8.05 0.89
N SER A 4 -9.74 7.36 1.01
CA SER A 4 -11.04 7.85 0.58
C SER A 4 -11.80 8.51 1.73
N LYS A 5 -12.70 9.43 1.39
CA LYS A 5 -13.62 10.04 2.36
C LYS A 5 -14.59 9.02 3.00
N ALA A 6 -14.71 7.83 2.42
CA ALA A 6 -15.58 6.76 2.88
C ALA A 6 -14.91 5.81 3.90
N GLY A 7 -13.68 6.08 4.35
CA GLY A 7 -12.97 5.20 5.29
C GLY A 7 -12.44 3.94 4.60
N ILE A 8 -11.86 4.09 3.43
CA ILE A 8 -11.17 3.01 2.71
C ILE A 8 -9.82 3.55 2.26
N SER A 9 -8.75 2.81 2.56
CA SER A 9 -7.40 3.08 2.07
C SER A 9 -7.07 2.15 0.90
N PHE A 10 -6.40 2.70 -0.09
CA PHE A 10 -5.87 1.97 -1.23
C PHE A 10 -4.34 1.92 -1.11
N LEU A 11 -3.80 0.71 -1.00
CA LEU A 11 -2.36 0.45 -1.02
C LEU A 11 -1.98 -0.10 -2.39
N ALA A 12 -0.88 0.41 -2.95
CA ALA A 12 -0.21 -0.20 -4.08
C ALA A 12 1.02 -0.90 -3.51
N VAL A 13 1.02 -2.23 -3.53
CA VAL A 13 2.06 -3.04 -2.91
C VAL A 13 2.93 -3.65 -3.99
N HIS A 14 4.25 -3.52 -3.82
CA HIS A 14 5.26 -4.13 -4.67
C HIS A 14 6.02 -5.16 -3.85
N ASP A 15 6.15 -6.38 -4.37
CA ASP A 15 6.94 -7.46 -3.77
C ASP A 15 8.28 -7.69 -4.50
N GLY A 16 8.54 -6.94 -5.57
CA GLY A 16 9.75 -7.02 -6.39
C GLY A 16 9.72 -8.12 -7.46
N SER A 17 8.65 -8.93 -7.55
CA SER A 17 8.52 -9.98 -8.56
C SER A 17 8.23 -9.43 -9.97
N CYS A 18 7.57 -8.27 -10.04
CA CYS A 18 7.23 -7.60 -11.30
C CYS A 18 7.12 -6.07 -11.11
N PHE A 19 6.98 -5.35 -12.22
CA PHE A 19 6.86 -3.89 -12.23
C PHE A 19 5.49 -3.41 -11.73
N ASP A 20 4.44 -4.16 -12.03
CA ASP A 20 3.07 -3.76 -11.70
C ASP A 20 2.77 -4.04 -10.22
N PRO A 21 2.23 -3.07 -9.46
CA PRO A 21 1.80 -3.31 -8.10
C PRO A 21 0.51 -4.12 -8.06
N ILE A 22 0.29 -4.82 -6.95
CA ILE A 22 -1.04 -5.30 -6.59
C ILE A 22 -1.77 -4.22 -5.77
N GLN A 23 -3.04 -3.94 -6.12
CA GLN A 23 -3.89 -3.10 -5.30
C GLN A 23 -4.42 -3.89 -4.11
N VAL A 24 -4.27 -3.32 -2.92
CA VAL A 24 -4.91 -3.78 -1.69
C VAL A 24 -5.92 -2.72 -1.24
N VAL A 25 -7.15 -3.15 -1.01
CA VAL A 25 -8.25 -2.33 -0.49
C VAL A 25 -8.41 -2.63 0.99
N VAL A 26 -8.25 -1.60 1.81
CA VAL A 26 -8.18 -1.71 3.27
C VAL A 26 -9.35 -0.96 3.89
N PRO A 27 -10.36 -1.66 4.44
CA PRO A 27 -11.52 -1.00 5.03
C PRO A 27 -11.20 -0.44 6.42
N ALA A 28 -11.84 0.68 6.77
CA ALA A 28 -11.71 1.29 8.11
C ALA A 28 -12.27 0.44 9.26
N SER A 29 -12.98 -0.64 8.95
CA SER A 29 -13.46 -1.61 9.93
C SER A 29 -12.35 -2.50 10.50
N LEU A 30 -11.14 -2.51 9.91
CA LEU A 30 -10.00 -3.24 10.45
C LEU A 30 -9.56 -2.65 11.79
N ALA A 31 -9.34 -3.52 12.78
CA ALA A 31 -9.00 -3.12 14.14
C ALA A 31 -7.72 -2.26 14.22
N ASN A 32 -6.75 -2.49 13.33
CA ASN A 32 -5.49 -1.76 13.26
C ASN A 32 -5.51 -0.57 12.29
N TYR A 33 -6.67 -0.20 11.73
CA TYR A 33 -6.74 0.83 10.69
C TYR A 33 -6.22 2.20 11.16
N GLN A 34 -6.70 2.67 12.31
CA GLN A 34 -6.31 3.97 12.88
C GLN A 34 -4.84 4.00 13.30
N ASP A 35 -4.38 2.94 13.97
CA ASP A 35 -3.07 2.93 14.60
C ASP A 35 -1.94 2.55 13.65
N GLN A 36 -2.24 1.83 12.57
CA GLN A 36 -1.26 1.30 11.62
C GLN A 36 -1.52 1.81 10.19
N VAL A 37 -2.66 1.48 9.60
CA VAL A 37 -2.93 1.72 8.16
C VAL A 37 -2.87 3.20 7.81
N LEU A 38 -3.47 4.06 8.64
CA LEU A 38 -3.42 5.52 8.42
C LEU A 38 -2.01 6.11 8.58
N LYS A 39 -1.11 5.42 9.30
CA LYS A 39 0.28 5.85 9.47
C LYS A 39 1.23 5.31 8.40
N LEU A 40 0.79 4.37 7.56
CA LEU A 40 1.60 3.86 6.45
C LEU A 40 2.06 4.99 5.53
N SER A 41 3.36 5.01 5.24
CA SER A 41 3.99 5.92 4.29
C SER A 41 4.67 5.11 3.18
N THR A 42 5.20 5.82 2.16
CA THR A 42 6.00 5.16 1.11
C THR A 42 7.20 4.46 1.75
N GLY A 43 7.58 3.28 1.23
CA GLY A 43 8.71 2.50 1.73
C GLY A 43 8.40 1.57 2.91
N CYS A 44 7.20 1.63 3.50
CA CYS A 44 6.78 0.67 4.53
C CYS A 44 6.66 -0.75 3.96
N ALA A 45 7.15 -1.73 4.74
CA ALA A 45 6.91 -3.13 4.48
C ALA A 45 5.56 -3.53 5.09
N VAL A 46 4.78 -4.30 4.34
CA VAL A 46 3.44 -4.75 4.76
C VAL A 46 3.29 -6.25 4.52
N ALA A 47 2.56 -6.92 5.41
CA ALA A 47 2.06 -8.27 5.19
C ALA A 47 0.53 -8.23 5.23
N VAL A 48 -0.10 -8.54 4.10
CA VAL A 48 -1.55 -8.42 3.91
C VAL A 48 -2.15 -9.80 3.74
N THR A 49 -3.24 -10.08 4.44
CA THR A 49 -4.10 -11.24 4.21
C THR A 49 -5.49 -10.75 3.83
N GLY A 50 -6.05 -11.35 2.78
CA GLY A 50 -7.34 -10.93 2.26
C GLY A 50 -7.83 -11.83 1.15
N GLU A 51 -9.01 -11.50 0.63
CA GLU A 51 -9.62 -12.20 -0.50
C GLU A 51 -9.13 -11.60 -1.83
N LEU A 52 -8.71 -12.45 -2.76
CA LEU A 52 -8.34 -12.04 -4.11
C LEU A 52 -9.61 -11.96 -4.98
N VAL A 53 -10.01 -10.76 -5.36
CA VAL A 53 -11.25 -10.51 -6.11
C VAL A 53 -10.96 -9.87 -7.47
N PRO A 54 -11.88 -10.00 -8.45
CA PRO A 54 -11.78 -9.25 -9.70
C PRO A 54 -11.74 -7.74 -9.46
N PHE A 55 -10.84 -7.07 -10.17
CA PHE A 55 -10.66 -5.62 -10.05
C PHE A 55 -11.91 -4.86 -10.50
N GLN A 56 -12.33 -3.86 -9.71
CA GLN A 56 -13.52 -3.04 -10.02
C GLN A 56 -13.22 -1.82 -10.90
N GLY A 57 -11.94 -1.51 -11.14
CA GLY A 57 -11.51 -0.41 -12.01
C GLY A 57 -11.08 -0.87 -13.41
N GLN A 58 -10.28 -0.04 -14.08
CA GLN A 58 -9.65 -0.39 -15.37
C GLN A 58 -8.14 -0.59 -15.20
N GLY A 59 -7.55 -1.51 -15.96
CA GLY A 59 -6.10 -1.66 -16.10
C GLY A 59 -5.43 -2.69 -15.18
N GLN A 60 -6.16 -3.31 -14.25
CA GLN A 60 -5.69 -4.46 -13.47
C GLN A 60 -6.73 -5.58 -13.53
N ARG A 61 -6.31 -6.83 -13.29
CA ARG A 61 -7.20 -7.99 -13.32
C ARG A 61 -7.84 -8.29 -11.98
N VAL A 62 -7.09 -8.06 -10.90
CA VAL A 62 -7.46 -8.46 -9.54
C VAL A 62 -7.00 -7.43 -8.52
N GLU A 63 -7.65 -7.42 -7.36
CA GLU A 63 -7.23 -6.71 -6.14
C GLU A 63 -7.43 -7.59 -4.91
N ILE A 64 -6.79 -7.24 -3.81
CA ILE A 64 -6.96 -7.90 -2.52
C ILE A 64 -7.88 -7.06 -1.64
N GLN A 65 -8.97 -7.66 -1.15
CA GLN A 65 -9.81 -7.08 -0.09
C GLN A 65 -9.26 -7.52 1.26
N ALA A 66 -8.61 -6.62 1.99
CA ALA A 66 -7.88 -6.95 3.22
C ALA A 66 -8.82 -7.37 4.36
N SER A 67 -8.59 -8.56 4.90
CA SER A 67 -9.28 -9.08 6.09
C SER A 67 -8.41 -8.97 7.35
N SER A 68 -7.08 -8.95 7.18
CA SER A 68 -6.13 -8.63 8.23
C SER A 68 -4.83 -8.11 7.64
N GLU A 69 -4.18 -7.20 8.35
CA GLU A 69 -2.85 -6.71 8.01
C GLU A 69 -1.93 -6.86 9.21
N THR A 70 -0.72 -7.34 8.97
CA THR A 70 0.38 -7.28 9.93
C THR A 70 1.45 -6.39 9.32
N MET A 71 1.96 -5.44 10.09
CA MET A 71 3.07 -4.61 9.65
C MET A 71 4.38 -5.16 10.23
N PRO A 72 5.23 -5.81 9.41
CA PRO A 72 6.49 -6.39 9.87
C PRO A 72 7.58 -5.34 10.12
N GLY A 73 7.46 -4.11 9.61
CA GLY A 73 8.46 -3.07 9.81
C GLY A 73 7.99 -1.66 9.46
N TRP A 74 8.25 -0.71 10.36
CA TRP A 74 8.01 0.71 10.14
C TRP A 74 9.19 1.37 9.43
N VAL A 75 8.90 2.42 8.65
CA VAL A 75 9.95 3.34 8.21
C VAL A 75 10.05 4.44 9.26
N GLU A 76 11.15 4.45 10.00
CA GLU A 76 11.38 5.41 11.09
C GLU A 76 11.57 6.85 10.58
N ASP A 77 12.11 7.01 9.36
CA ASP A 77 12.29 8.31 8.71
C ASP A 77 11.85 8.24 7.23
N PRO A 78 10.60 8.63 6.94
CA PRO A 78 10.04 8.61 5.59
C PRO A 78 10.66 9.64 4.65
N GLU A 79 11.35 10.66 5.15
CA GLU A 79 11.85 11.78 4.34
C GLU A 79 13.29 11.53 3.88
N THR A 80 14.13 10.84 4.67
CA THR A 80 15.54 10.65 4.32
C THR A 80 15.84 9.44 3.43
N LYS A 81 14.93 8.47 3.32
CA LYS A 81 15.16 7.22 2.56
C LYS A 81 14.15 6.92 1.46
N ASN A 82 13.22 7.85 1.17
CA ASN A 82 12.25 7.65 0.09
C ASN A 82 12.63 8.41 -1.18
N ILE A 83 12.88 7.66 -2.24
CA ILE A 83 12.81 8.16 -3.60
C ILE A 83 11.33 8.49 -3.88
N ALA A 84 10.99 9.78 -3.85
CA ALA A 84 9.62 10.23 -4.10
C ALA A 84 9.11 9.73 -5.46
N LYS A 85 7.80 9.51 -5.62
CA LYS A 85 7.16 9.09 -6.88
C LYS A 85 7.10 10.24 -7.90
N LYS A 86 8.27 10.73 -8.31
CA LYS A 86 8.51 11.74 -9.34
C LYS A 86 9.67 11.29 -10.22
N ARG A 87 9.87 11.93 -11.36
CA ARG A 87 11.02 11.66 -12.21
C ARG A 87 12.28 12.14 -11.50
N HIS A 88 13.28 11.28 -11.42
CA HIS A 88 14.62 11.58 -10.93
C HIS A 88 15.64 11.41 -12.04
N SER A 89 16.80 12.07 -11.93
CA SER A 89 17.93 11.82 -12.82
C SER A 89 18.65 10.53 -12.43
N PHE A 90 19.48 9.98 -13.33
CA PHE A 90 20.23 8.76 -13.03
C PHE A 90 21.30 8.98 -11.97
N GLU A 91 21.82 10.20 -11.84
CA GLU A 91 22.82 10.56 -10.83
C GLU A 91 22.25 10.67 -9.41
N TYR A 92 20.92 10.82 -9.29
CA TYR A 92 20.22 10.89 -8.00
C TYR A 92 19.80 9.51 -7.48
N LEU A 93 19.79 8.48 -8.36
CA LEU A 93 19.47 7.09 -8.02
C LEU A 93 20.72 6.36 -7.51
#